data_AF-A0A1G4FGF4-F1
#
_entry.id   AF-A0A1G4FGF4-F1
#
_cell.length_a   1.000
_cell.length_b   1.000
_cell.length_c   1.000
_cell.angle_alpha   90.00
_cell.angle_beta   90.00
_cell.angle_gamma   90.00
#
_symmetry.space_group_name_H-M   'P 1'
#
loop_
_entity.id
_entity.type
_entity.pdbx_description
1 polymer ?
#
loop_
_entity_poly.entity_id
_entity_poly.type
_entity_poly.pdbx_seq_one_letter_code
_entity_poly.pdbx_strand_id
1 'polypeptide(L)'
;MFINFKSVFNALKIISFLLFVFALAQVLTPLKIQLYGSEWLFMYSCCILGTILGIIGNKNKNTIPSIKKIGKIGVFGNLIMVIMFFPPLYFIWGTWLESIF
;
A
#
# COMPACT_ATOMS: atom_id res chain seq x y z
N MET A 1 30.81 9.19 2.40
CA MET A 1 29.63 8.85 3.23
C MET A 1 29.16 7.47 2.80
N PHE A 2 29.42 6.42 3.57
CA PHE A 2 29.01 5.06 3.20
C PHE A 2 27.51 4.89 3.45
N ILE A 3 26.73 4.62 2.41
CA ILE A 3 25.30 4.32 2.53
C ILE A 3 25.17 2.98 3.24
N ASN A 4 24.59 2.98 4.44
CA ASN A 4 24.29 1.74 5.15
C ASN A 4 23.08 1.06 4.49
N PHE A 5 23.34 0.17 3.55
CA PHE A 5 22.32 -0.56 2.80
C PHE A 5 21.27 -1.24 3.70
N LYS A 6 21.67 -1.74 4.88
CA LYS A 6 20.74 -2.35 5.84
C LYS A 6 19.68 -1.35 6.34
N SER A 7 20.10 -0.13 6.61
CA SER A 7 19.20 0.96 7.00
C SER A 7 18.21 1.31 5.89
N VAL A 8 18.69 1.38 4.65
CA VAL A 8 17.87 1.67 3.47
C VAL A 8 16.76 0.63 3.30
N PHE A 9 17.08 -0.67 3.35
CA PHE A 9 16.06 -1.72 3.23
C PHE A 9 15.01 -1.67 4.35
N ASN A 10 15.40 -1.28 5.57
CA ASN A 10 14.46 -1.12 6.68
C ASN A 10 13.54 0.08 6.44
N ALA A 11 14.09 1.21 5.99
CA ALA A 11 13.32 2.39 5.65
C ALA A 11 12.29 2.08 4.56
N LEU A 12 12.67 1.33 3.51
CA LEU A 12 11.75 0.92 2.44
C LEU A 12 10.56 0.09 2.96
N LYS A 13 10.78 -0.79 3.94
CA LYS A 13 9.69 -1.57 4.58
C LYS A 13 8.72 -0.67 5.35
N ILE A 14 9.24 0.33 6.06
CA ILE A 14 8.44 1.30 6.82
C ILE A 14 7.66 2.19 5.86
N ILE A 15 8.31 2.71 4.81
CA ILE A 15 7.66 3.53 3.78
C ILE A 15 6.54 2.76 3.08
N SER A 16 6.78 1.50 2.72
CA SER A 16 5.74 0.62 2.15
C SER A 16 4.52 0.52 3.05
N PHE A 17 4.73 0.35 4.36
CA PHE A 17 3.65 0.29 5.33
C PHE A 17 2.93 1.65 5.50
N LEU A 18 3.66 2.76 5.53
CA LEU A 18 3.06 4.10 5.59
C LEU A 18 2.20 4.40 4.36
N LEU A 19 2.67 4.00 3.16
CA LEU A 19 1.89 4.12 1.93
C LEU A 19 0.60 3.31 1.97
N PHE A 20 0.64 2.12 2.58
CA PHE A 20 -0.57 1.34 2.83
C PHE A 20 -1.53 2.06 3.78
N VAL A 21 -1.02 2.65 4.87
CA VAL A 21 -1.84 3.43 5.80
C VAL A 21 -2.49 4.63 5.10
N PHE A 22 -1.77 5.34 4.24
CA PHE A 22 -2.35 6.45 3.47
C PHE A 22 -3.41 6.01 2.47
N ALA A 23 -3.18 4.90 1.76
CA ALA A 23 -4.17 4.32 0.86
C ALA A 23 -5.44 3.91 1.62
N LEU A 24 -5.29 3.29 2.79
CA LEU A 24 -6.40 2.86 3.63
C LEU A 24 -7.15 4.05 4.24
N ALA A 25 -6.43 5.09 4.67
CA ALA A 25 -7.03 6.33 5.14
C ALA A 25 -7.86 7.00 4.04
N GLN A 26 -7.35 7.07 2.80
CA GLN A 26 -8.10 7.63 1.66
C GLN A 26 -9.42 6.90 1.41
N VAL A 27 -9.48 5.59 1.64
CA VAL A 27 -10.70 4.79 1.46
C VAL A 27 -11.67 4.93 2.63
N LEU A 28 -11.19 4.86 3.88
CA LEU A 28 -12.05 4.89 5.08
C LEU A 28 -12.48 6.31 5.47
N THR A 29 -11.65 7.30 5.20
CA THR A 29 -11.87 8.69 5.57
C THR A 29 -11.31 9.55 4.44
N PRO A 30 -12.11 9.85 3.40
CA PRO A 30 -11.61 10.48 2.18
C PRO A 30 -10.89 11.78 2.54
N LEU A 31 -9.55 11.76 2.41
CA LEU A 31 -8.68 12.87 2.79
C LEU A 31 -8.83 14.05 1.81
N LYS A 32 -9.73 13.93 0.81
CA LYS A 32 -9.96 14.85 -0.29
C LYS A 32 -8.67 15.18 -1.07
N ILE A 33 -7.69 14.29 -1.01
CA ILE A 33 -6.46 14.38 -1.78
C ILE A 33 -6.76 13.84 -3.18
N GLN A 34 -6.64 14.70 -4.18
CA GLN A 34 -6.91 14.37 -5.58
C GLN A 34 -5.62 14.50 -6.39
N LEU A 35 -5.34 13.49 -7.21
CA LEU A 35 -4.32 13.57 -8.27
C LEU A 35 -5.04 13.64 -9.60
N TYR A 36 -4.77 14.69 -10.39
CA TYR A 36 -5.43 14.92 -11.69
C TYR A 36 -6.96 14.87 -11.62
N GLY A 37 -7.55 15.34 -10.51
CA GLY A 37 -9.00 15.34 -10.28
C GLY A 37 -9.59 13.99 -9.85
N SER A 38 -8.78 12.96 -9.59
CA SER A 38 -9.24 11.66 -9.10
C SER A 38 -8.69 11.34 -7.71
N GLU A 39 -9.60 11.06 -6.78
CA GLU A 39 -9.29 10.58 -5.42
C GLU A 39 -8.73 9.14 -5.44
N TRP A 40 -9.15 8.36 -6.43
CA TRP A 40 -8.71 6.97 -6.61
C TRP A 40 -7.26 6.89 -7.09
N LEU A 41 -6.82 7.84 -7.92
CA LEU A 41 -5.44 7.88 -8.42
C LEU A 41 -4.41 8.01 -7.30
N PHE A 42 -4.72 8.78 -6.26
CA PHE A 42 -3.86 8.90 -5.08
C PHE A 42 -3.71 7.55 -4.37
N MET A 43 -4.84 6.89 -4.09
CA MET A 43 -4.86 5.56 -3.47
C MET A 43 -4.08 4.52 -4.29
N TYR A 44 -4.31 4.42 -5.60
CA TYR A 44 -3.57 3.47 -6.44
C TYR A 44 -2.08 3.78 -6.50
N SER A 45 -1.70 5.05 -6.58
CA SER A 45 -0.29 5.46 -6.61
C SER A 45 0.42 5.04 -5.33
N CYS A 46 -0.20 5.29 -4.17
CA CYS A 46 0.30 4.83 -2.87
C CYS A 46 0.46 3.30 -2.85
N CYS A 47 -0.55 2.56 -3.29
CA CYS A 47 -0.50 1.10 -3.26
C CYS A 47 0.55 0.51 -4.21
N ILE A 48 0.65 1.02 -5.44
CA ILE A 48 1.62 0.53 -6.43
C ILE A 48 3.06 0.81 -5.94
N LEU A 49 3.33 2.06 -5.54
CA LEU A 49 4.65 2.43 -5.01
C LEU A 49 4.95 1.65 -3.73
N GLY A 50 3.98 1.54 -2.82
CA GLY A 50 4.13 0.82 -1.57
C GLY A 50 4.43 -0.67 -1.77
N THR A 51 3.81 -1.29 -2.78
CA THR A 51 4.10 -2.69 -3.15
C THR A 51 5.52 -2.85 -3.68
N ILE A 52 5.93 -2.01 -4.64
CA ILE A 52 7.28 -2.06 -5.23
C ILE A 52 8.36 -1.85 -4.17
N LEU A 53 8.25 -0.78 -3.37
CA LEU A 53 9.21 -0.45 -2.32
C LEU A 53 9.26 -1.54 -1.25
N GLY A 54 8.12 -2.13 -0.90
CA GLY A 54 8.07 -3.20 0.09
C GLY A 54 8.69 -4.51 -0.41
N ILE A 55 8.53 -4.86 -1.69
CA ILE A 55 9.20 -6.01 -2.31
C ILE A 55 10.72 -5.80 -2.31
N ILE A 56 11.18 -4.61 -2.72
CA ILE A 56 12.62 -4.27 -2.70
C ILE A 56 13.15 -4.31 -1.26
N GLY A 57 12.43 -3.71 -0.31
CA GLY A 57 12.74 -3.70 1.11
C GLY A 57 12.90 -5.12 1.68
N ASN A 58 12.01 -6.04 1.32
CA ASN A 58 12.00 -7.41 1.82
C ASN A 58 13.07 -8.34 1.23
N LYS A 59 13.85 -7.91 0.23
CA LYS A 59 14.99 -8.69 -0.26
C LYS A 59 16.08 -8.91 0.80
N ASN A 60 16.18 -8.00 1.79
CA ASN A 60 17.16 -8.16 2.87
C ASN A 60 16.66 -9.10 3.98
N LYS A 61 17.35 -10.23 4.16
CA LYS A 61 17.06 -11.26 5.17
C LYS A 61 17.49 -10.86 6.60
N ASN A 62 18.43 -9.92 6.74
CA ASN A 62 19.00 -9.51 8.02
C ASN A 62 18.18 -8.38 8.69
N THR A 63 16.87 -8.58 8.84
CA THR A 63 15.96 -7.60 9.45
C THR A 63 15.47 -8.02 10.82
N ILE A 64 15.21 -7.04 11.68
CA ILE A 64 14.52 -7.23 12.97
C ILE A 64 13.13 -7.84 12.69
N PRO A 65 12.68 -8.84 13.47
CA PRO A 65 11.40 -9.53 13.22
C PRO A 65 10.19 -8.60 13.09
N SER A 66 10.09 -7.58 13.94
CA SER A 66 8.99 -6.61 13.92
C SER A 66 8.96 -5.81 12.61
N ILE A 67 10.12 -5.31 12.14
CA ILE A 67 10.22 -4.56 10.88
C ILE A 67 9.91 -5.47 9.68
N LYS A 68 10.32 -6.74 9.74
CA LYS A 68 9.98 -7.74 8.71
C LYS A 68 8.47 -7.97 8.63
N LYS A 69 7.78 -8.01 9.78
CA LYS A 69 6.31 -8.13 9.84
C LYS A 69 5.63 -6.90 9.25
N ILE A 70 6.05 -5.69 9.65
CA ILE A 70 5.56 -4.42 9.11
C ILE A 70 5.72 -4.37 7.59
N GLY A 71 6.90 -4.70 7.07
CA GLY A 71 7.14 -4.72 5.62
C GLY A 71 6.27 -5.74 4.87
N LYS A 72 6.00 -6.90 5.45
CA LYS A 72 5.05 -7.87 4.85
C LYS A 72 3.63 -7.32 4.84
N ILE A 73 3.17 -6.72 5.95
CA ILE A 73 1.84 -6.10 6.02
C ILE A 73 1.73 -4.98 5.00
N GLY A 74 2.75 -4.14 4.85
CA GLY A 74 2.80 -3.10 3.82
C GLY A 74 2.66 -3.69 2.41
N VAL A 75 3.46 -4.70 2.06
CA VAL A 75 3.38 -5.33 0.72
C VAL A 75 2.01 -5.96 0.46
N PHE A 76 1.56 -6.83 1.35
CA PHE A 76 0.31 -7.56 1.15
C PHE A 76 -0.91 -6.64 1.25
N GLY A 77 -0.90 -5.69 2.20
CA GLY A 77 -1.96 -4.70 2.35
C GLY A 77 -2.11 -3.84 1.10
N ASN A 78 -1.01 -3.28 0.59
CA ASN A 78 -1.03 -2.51 -0.66
C ASN A 78 -1.54 -3.36 -1.84
N LEU A 79 -1.06 -4.60 -1.99
CA LEU A 79 -1.49 -5.47 -3.08
C LEU A 79 -2.99 -5.81 -3.01
N ILE A 80 -3.49 -6.13 -1.81
CA ILE A 80 -4.91 -6.42 -1.57
C ILE A 80 -5.76 -5.20 -1.93
N MET A 81 -5.34 -4.00 -1.51
CA MET A 81 -6.05 -2.76 -1.85
C MET A 81 -6.13 -2.55 -3.37
N VAL A 82 -5.04 -2.77 -4.12
CA VAL A 82 -5.09 -2.67 -5.59
C VAL A 82 -6.09 -3.66 -6.17
N ILE A 83 -6.08 -4.92 -5.71
CA ILE A 83 -6.97 -5.97 -6.24
C ILE A 83 -8.43 -5.66 -5.91
N MET A 84 -8.75 -5.38 -4.65
CA MET A 84 -10.13 -5.15 -4.21
C MET A 84 -10.76 -3.92 -4.86
N PHE A 85 -9.97 -2.86 -5.01
CA PHE A 85 -10.45 -1.62 -5.60
C PHE A 85 -10.18 -1.56 -7.10
N PHE A 86 -9.65 -2.59 -7.75
CA PHE A 86 -9.45 -2.59 -9.21
C PHE A 86 -10.81 -2.45 -9.90
N PRO A 87 -11.01 -1.52 -10.87
CA PRO A 87 -12.35 -1.10 -11.27
C PRO A 87 -13.30 -2.26 -11.67
N PRO A 88 -12.88 -3.26 -12.49
CA PRO A 88 -13.71 -4.43 -12.77
C PRO A 88 -14.15 -5.22 -11.53
N LEU A 89 -13.25 -5.42 -10.57
CA LEU A 89 -13.56 -6.14 -9.32
C LEU A 89 -14.42 -5.29 -8.39
N TYR A 90 -14.15 -3.98 -8.36
CA TYR A 90 -14.94 -3.01 -7.62
C TYR A 90 -16.39 -2.94 -8.12
N PHE A 91 -16.62 -2.97 -9.43
CA PHE A 91 -17.98 -3.02 -9.99
C PHE A 91 -18.73 -4.29 -9.59
N ILE A 92 -18.06 -5.45 -9.55
CA ILE A 92 -18.69 -6.72 -9.17
C ILE A 92 -19.09 -6.71 -7.69
N TRP A 93 -18.20 -6.27 -6.80
CA TRP A 93 -18.48 -6.28 -5.36
C TRP A 93 -19.35 -5.09 -4.91
N GLY A 94 -19.22 -3.95 -5.57
CA GLY A 94 -20.05 -2.76 -5.36
C GLY A 94 -21.52 -3.01 -5.74
N THR A 95 -21.76 -3.67 -6.88
CA THR A 95 -23.13 -4.08 -7.26
C THR A 95 -23.71 -5.13 -6.30
N TRP A 96 -22.88 -6.04 -5.79
CA TRP A 96 -23.30 -6.99 -4.74
C TRP A 96 -23.71 -6.27 -3.45
N LEU A 97 -22.94 -5.30 -2.98
CA LEU A 97 -23.27 -4.48 -1.82
C LEU A 97 -24.60 -3.72 -2.01
N GLU A 98 -24.78 -3.07 -3.16
CA GLU A 98 -26.03 -2.35 -3.47
C GLU A 98 -27.25 -3.28 -3.57
N SER A 99 -27.07 -4.56 -3.92
CA SER A 99 -28.17 -5.51 -4.02
C SER A 99 -28.61 -6.11 -2.68
N ILE A 100 -27.80 -5.98 -1.63
CA ILE A 100 -28.04 -6.54 -0.29
C ILE A 100 -28.66 -5.48 0.65
N PHE A 101 -28.59 -4.20 0.30
CA PHE A 101 -29.21 -3.07 1.01
C PHE A 101 -30.46 -2.58 0.29
#